data_AF-A0AAU1MFU0-F1
#
_entry.id   AF-A0AAU1MFU0-F1
#
_cell.length_a   1.000
_cell.length_b   1.000
_cell.length_c   1.000
_cell.angle_alpha   90.00
_cell.angle_beta   90.00
_cell.angle_gamma   90.00
#
_symmetry.space_group_name_H-M   'P 1'
#
loop_
_entity.id
_entity.type
_entity.pdbx_description
1 polymer ?
#
loop_
_entity_poly.entity_id
_entity_poly.type
_entity_poly.pdbx_seq_one_letter_code
_entity_poly.pdbx_strand_id
1 'polypeptide(L)'
;MGDPKDLRVPPEKLTKLADDLDDMQDHLDTQVKRMDTIVDSIEAGWSGPASTAYRGFHRAAAEDAVRIREVMKVLEQAVRMSRDGFTQLELDKLDQFRRIQVNVDVAGEADKLSTPNVEPAAPPSRPRSGLDSF
;
A
#
# COMPACT_ATOMS: atom_id res chain seq x y z
N MET A 1 46.25 -11.30 -11.83
CA MET A 1 45.48 -11.90 -10.71
C MET A 1 44.73 -10.77 -10.05
N GLY A 2 43.41 -10.69 -10.24
CA GLY A 2 42.59 -9.68 -9.56
C GLY A 2 42.24 -10.22 -8.18
N ASP A 3 42.54 -9.45 -7.14
CA ASP A 3 42.06 -9.74 -5.79
C ASP A 3 40.54 -9.94 -5.83
N PRO A 4 40.01 -11.08 -5.35
CA PRO A 4 38.59 -11.18 -5.07
C PRO A 4 38.31 -10.18 -3.95
N LYS A 5 37.86 -8.97 -4.32
CA LYS A 5 37.37 -8.00 -3.35
C LYS A 5 36.34 -8.74 -2.50
N ASP A 6 36.64 -8.88 -1.22
CA ASP A 6 35.77 -9.53 -0.25
C ASP A 6 34.47 -8.71 -0.23
N LEU A 7 33.46 -9.16 -0.97
CA LEU A 7 32.12 -8.54 -1.05
C LEU A 7 31.30 -8.87 0.21
N ARG A 8 31.97 -9.01 1.35
CA ARG A 8 31.33 -9.19 2.65
C ARG A 8 30.81 -7.86 3.13
N VAL A 9 29.50 -7.69 2.99
CA VAL A 9 28.78 -6.61 3.64
C VAL A 9 28.78 -6.90 5.15
N PRO A 10 29.18 -5.94 6.02
CA PRO A 10 29.12 -6.12 7.46
C PRO A 10 27.69 -6.46 7.94
N PRO A 11 27.52 -7.42 8.86
CA PRO A 11 26.21 -7.81 9.39
C PRO A 11 25.36 -6.64 9.89
N GLU A 12 25.99 -5.64 10.50
CA GLU A 12 25.32 -4.45 11.04
C GLU A 12 24.66 -3.61 9.95
N LYS A 13 25.27 -3.56 8.75
CA LYS A 13 24.70 -2.85 7.60
C LYS A 13 23.49 -3.58 7.02
N LEU A 14 23.50 -4.92 7.06
CA LEU A 14 22.36 -5.72 6.62
C LEU A 14 21.21 -5.63 7.63
N THR A 15 21.49 -5.67 8.93
CA THR A 15 20.46 -5.39 9.96
C THR A 15 19.86 -4.01 9.75
N LYS A 16 20.70 -2.97 9.61
CA LYS A 16 20.20 -1.63 9.34
C LYS A 16 19.34 -1.56 8.07
N LEU A 17 19.76 -2.18 6.98
CA LEU A 17 18.98 -2.18 5.74
C LEU A 17 17.62 -2.88 5.90
N ALA A 18 17.56 -3.97 6.66
CA ALA A 18 16.29 -4.62 6.96
C ALA A 18 15.38 -3.70 7.79
N ASP A 19 15.92 -3.03 8.80
CA ASP A 19 15.14 -2.10 9.62
C ASP A 19 14.69 -0.87 8.79
N ASP A 20 15.54 -0.34 7.91
CA ASP A 20 15.19 0.73 6.96
C ASP A 20 14.06 0.30 5.99
N LEU A 21 14.03 -0.98 5.59
CA LEU A 21 12.95 -1.54 4.75
C LEU A 21 11.63 -1.70 5.51
N ASP A 22 11.69 -2.01 6.81
CA ASP A 22 10.52 -2.06 7.70
C ASP A 22 9.94 -0.65 7.90
N ASP A 23 10.79 0.33 8.24
CA ASP A 23 10.41 1.74 8.39
C ASP A 23 9.75 2.31 7.12
N MET A 24 10.23 1.92 5.95
CA MET A 24 9.64 2.35 4.67
C MET A 24 8.25 1.76 4.41
N GLN A 25 7.96 0.56 4.92
CA GLN A 25 6.62 -0.03 4.83
C GLN A 25 5.62 0.80 5.64
N ASP A 26 5.97 1.16 6.88
CA ASP A 26 5.17 2.01 7.75
C ASP A 26 5.00 3.43 7.20
N HIS A 27 6.07 3.96 6.59
CA HIS A 27 6.02 5.26 5.94
C HIS A 27 5.02 5.29 4.77
N LEU A 28 5.03 4.28 3.90
CA LEU A 28 4.10 4.19 2.78
C LEU A 28 2.64 4.09 3.26
N ASP A 29 2.38 3.28 4.29
CA ASP A 29 1.04 3.14 4.89
C ASP A 29 0.53 4.48 5.44
N THR A 30 1.39 5.19 6.18
CA THR A 30 1.08 6.50 6.74
C THR A 30 0.78 7.53 5.66
N GLN A 31 1.58 7.54 4.57
CA GLN A 31 1.42 8.49 3.49
C GLN A 31 0.12 8.28 2.69
N VAL A 32 -0.29 7.03 2.47
CA VAL A 32 -1.57 6.72 1.81
C VAL A 32 -2.74 7.16 2.69
N LYS A 33 -2.74 6.81 3.98
CA LYS A 33 -3.79 7.24 4.93
C LYS A 33 -3.91 8.75 5.04
N ARG A 34 -2.77 9.44 5.05
CA ARG A 34 -2.75 10.91 5.03
C ARG A 34 -3.37 11.47 3.75
N MET A 35 -3.11 10.84 2.61
CA MET A 35 -3.72 11.22 1.34
C MET A 35 -5.24 10.98 1.34
N ASP A 36 -5.72 9.87 1.90
CA ASP A 36 -7.16 9.57 2.08
C ASP A 36 -7.85 10.68 2.88
N THR A 37 -7.24 11.09 4.01
CA THR A 37 -7.77 12.19 4.84
C THR A 37 -7.85 13.52 4.07
N ILE A 38 -6.86 13.79 3.20
CA ILE A 38 -6.88 14.99 2.35
C ILE A 38 -8.01 14.88 1.31
N VAL A 39 -8.21 13.71 0.69
CA VAL A 39 -9.30 13.48 -0.26
C VAL A 39 -10.64 13.76 0.40
N ASP A 40 -10.89 13.15 1.57
CA ASP A 40 -12.13 13.33 2.32
C ASP A 40 -12.42 14.81 2.63
N SER A 41 -11.37 15.56 3.00
CA SER A 41 -11.51 17.00 3.29
C SER A 41 -11.89 17.82 2.05
N ILE A 42 -11.38 17.45 0.86
CA ILE A 42 -11.68 18.13 -0.41
C ILE A 42 -13.09 17.79 -0.87
N GLU A 43 -13.48 16.53 -0.77
CA GLU A 43 -14.80 16.07 -1.20
C GLU A 43 -15.94 16.64 -0.38
N ALA A 44 -15.71 16.95 0.90
CA ALA A 44 -16.68 17.66 1.73
C ALA A 44 -17.10 19.02 1.12
N GLY A 45 -16.23 19.66 0.33
CA GLY A 45 -16.49 20.93 -0.34
C GLY A 45 -16.87 20.81 -1.82
N TRP A 46 -16.62 19.67 -2.45
CA TRP A 46 -16.87 19.46 -3.88
C TRP A 46 -17.27 18.01 -4.17
N SER A 47 -18.59 17.76 -4.20
CA SER A 47 -19.16 16.48 -4.64
C SER A 47 -19.45 16.53 -6.15
N GLY A 48 -18.92 15.58 -6.92
CA GLY A 48 -19.19 15.49 -8.36
C GLY A 48 -18.24 14.59 -9.15
N PRO A 49 -18.26 14.64 -10.49
CA PRO A 49 -17.42 13.77 -11.33
C PRO A 49 -15.92 13.84 -11.03
N ALA A 50 -15.44 15.01 -10.57
CA ALA A 50 -14.04 15.21 -10.17
C ALA A 50 -13.70 14.44 -8.88
N SER A 51 -14.61 14.37 -7.90
CA SER A 51 -14.40 13.64 -6.64
C SER A 51 -14.29 12.14 -6.90
N THR A 52 -15.20 11.60 -7.71
CA THR A 52 -15.15 10.20 -8.17
C THR A 52 -13.86 9.86 -8.91
N ALA A 53 -13.41 10.73 -9.83
CA ALA A 53 -12.15 10.52 -10.53
C ALA A 53 -10.95 10.51 -9.57
N TYR A 54 -10.93 11.43 -8.60
CA TYR A 54 -9.85 11.51 -7.61
C TYR A 54 -9.83 10.29 -6.69
N ARG A 55 -10.98 9.79 -6.23
CA ARG A 55 -11.06 8.52 -5.49
C ARG A 55 -10.54 7.34 -6.28
N GLY A 56 -10.82 7.28 -7.58
CA GLY A 56 -10.25 6.27 -8.48
C GLY A 56 -8.72 6.29 -8.48
N PHE A 57 -8.12 7.47 -8.61
CA PHE A 57 -6.66 7.62 -8.55
C PHE A 57 -6.08 7.31 -7.17
N HIS A 58 -6.75 7.74 -6.10
CA HIS A 58 -6.31 7.46 -4.74
C HIS A 58 -6.31 5.96 -4.45
N ARG A 59 -7.38 5.26 -4.82
CA ARG A 59 -7.46 3.81 -4.74
C ARG A 59 -6.33 3.12 -5.49
N ALA A 60 -6.08 3.51 -6.74
CA ALA A 60 -5.00 2.92 -7.54
C ALA A 60 -3.62 3.11 -6.87
N ALA A 61 -3.38 4.30 -6.28
CA ALA A 61 -2.16 4.56 -5.51
C ALA A 61 -2.09 3.72 -4.22
N ALA A 62 -3.22 3.47 -3.55
CA ALA A 62 -3.27 2.57 -2.40
C ALA A 62 -2.95 1.12 -2.79
N GLU A 63 -3.47 0.62 -3.92
CA GLU A 63 -3.15 -0.70 -4.46
C GLU A 63 -1.66 -0.82 -4.81
N ASP A 64 -1.07 0.22 -5.41
CA ASP A 64 0.38 0.28 -5.67
C ASP A 64 1.21 0.26 -4.38
N ALA A 65 0.81 1.02 -3.37
CA ALA A 65 1.48 1.04 -2.07
C ALA A 65 1.45 -0.34 -1.40
N VAL A 66 0.31 -1.05 -1.43
CA VAL A 66 0.20 -2.42 -0.93
C VAL A 66 1.16 -3.35 -1.69
N ARG A 67 1.18 -3.29 -3.04
CA ARG A 67 2.10 -4.11 -3.84
C ARG A 67 3.57 -3.85 -3.49
N ILE A 68 3.96 -2.59 -3.38
CA ILE A 68 5.34 -2.20 -3.02
C ILE A 68 5.69 -2.72 -1.62
N ARG A 69 4.78 -2.55 -0.66
CA ARG A 69 4.96 -3.02 0.73
C ARG A 69 5.19 -4.52 0.78
N GLU A 70 4.41 -5.32 0.03
CA GLU A 70 4.62 -6.77 0.01
C GLU A 70 5.99 -7.12 -0.57
N VAL A 71 6.41 -6.49 -1.69
CA VAL A 71 7.76 -6.70 -2.21
C VAL A 71 8.84 -6.34 -1.18
N MET A 72 8.68 -5.21 -0.47
CA MET A 72 9.60 -4.79 0.59
C MET A 72 9.69 -5.83 1.72
N LYS A 73 8.59 -6.47 2.13
CA LYS A 73 8.62 -7.56 3.12
C LYS A 73 9.48 -8.74 2.69
N VAL A 74 9.48 -9.12 1.40
CA VAL A 74 10.38 -10.19 0.93
C VAL A 74 11.82 -9.74 1.02
N LEU A 75 12.09 -8.51 0.57
CA LEU A 75 13.43 -7.97 0.54
C LEU A 75 13.99 -7.85 1.96
N GLU A 76 13.20 -7.37 2.91
CA GLU A 76 13.55 -7.33 4.32
C GLU A 76 13.89 -8.74 4.84
N GLN A 77 12.99 -9.71 4.65
CA GLN A 77 13.21 -11.10 5.04
C GLN A 77 14.49 -11.68 4.43
N ALA A 78 14.72 -11.44 3.14
CA ALA A 78 15.92 -11.88 2.43
C ALA A 78 17.18 -11.24 2.99
N VAL A 79 17.15 -9.95 3.31
CA VAL A 79 18.27 -9.23 3.92
C VAL A 79 18.54 -9.74 5.33
N ARG A 80 17.51 -9.98 6.15
CA ARG A 80 17.66 -10.56 7.49
C ARG A 80 18.28 -11.96 7.44
N MET A 81 17.84 -12.80 6.51
CA MET A 81 18.43 -14.14 6.29
C MET A 81 19.85 -14.06 5.71
N SER A 82 20.14 -13.08 4.86
CA SER A 82 21.47 -12.89 4.29
C SER A 82 22.52 -12.46 5.33
N ARG A 83 22.12 -11.99 6.51
CA ARG A 83 23.03 -11.45 7.55
C ARG A 83 24.12 -12.43 7.93
N ASP A 84 23.76 -13.70 8.13
CA ASP A 84 24.67 -14.74 8.61
C ASP A 84 25.17 -15.65 7.46
N GLY A 85 24.82 -15.30 6.21
CA GLY A 85 25.11 -16.07 4.99
C GLY A 85 24.02 -17.10 4.68
N PHE A 86 23.51 -17.09 3.45
CA PHE A 86 22.38 -17.95 3.05
C PHE A 86 22.67 -19.45 3.21
N THR A 87 21.76 -20.14 3.90
CA THR A 87 21.63 -21.60 3.95
C THR A 87 20.51 -22.08 3.04
N GLN A 88 20.53 -23.37 2.65
CA GLN A 88 19.46 -23.95 1.82
C GLN A 88 18.07 -23.81 2.48
N LEU A 89 18.00 -23.96 3.80
CA LEU A 89 16.76 -23.80 4.56
C LEU A 89 16.19 -22.37 4.48
N GLU A 90 17.05 -21.36 4.43
CA GLU A 90 16.62 -19.96 4.30
C GLU A 90 16.12 -19.66 2.89
N LEU A 91 16.77 -20.21 1.86
CA LEU A 91 16.29 -20.11 0.48
C LEU A 91 14.89 -20.72 0.32
N ASP A 92 14.65 -21.89 0.92
CA ASP A 92 13.35 -22.55 0.89
C ASP A 92 12.26 -21.72 1.61
N LYS A 93 12.61 -21.07 2.73
CA LYS A 93 11.72 -20.14 3.44
C LYS A 93 11.39 -18.90 2.62
N LEU A 94 12.37 -18.31 1.93
CA LEU A 94 12.13 -17.16 1.04
C LEU A 94 11.20 -17.51 -0.11
N ASP A 95 11.35 -18.70 -0.69
CA ASP A 95 10.44 -19.16 -1.74
C ASP A 95 9.04 -19.44 -1.21
N GLN A 96 8.90 -19.90 0.03
CA GLN A 96 7.59 -20.01 0.68
C GLN A 96 6.96 -18.62 0.89
N PHE A 97 7.71 -17.63 1.38
CA PHE A 97 7.21 -16.27 1.56
C PHE A 97 6.79 -15.63 0.24
N ARG A 98 7.59 -15.77 -0.82
CA ARG A 98 7.22 -15.28 -2.16
C ARG A 98 5.90 -15.86 -2.64
N ARG A 99 5.63 -17.15 -2.41
CA ARG A 99 4.35 -17.77 -2.77
C ARG A 99 3.18 -17.22 -1.96
N ILE A 100 3.37 -16.95 -0.66
CA ILE A 100 2.32 -16.36 0.19
C ILE A 100 1.97 -14.96 -0.30
N GLN A 101 2.96 -14.16 -0.71
CA GLN A 101 2.71 -12.81 -1.22
C GLN A 101 1.92 -12.74 -2.51
N VAL A 102 2.12 -13.69 -3.42
CA VAL A 102 1.32 -13.79 -4.66
C VAL A 102 -0.18 -13.92 -4.34
N ASN A 103 -0.55 -14.35 -3.14
CA ASN A 103 -1.93 -14.54 -2.71
C ASN A 103 -2.49 -13.38 -1.86
N VAL A 104 -1.76 -12.26 -1.69
CA VAL A 104 -2.28 -11.12 -0.94
C VAL A 104 -3.45 -10.47 -1.70
N ASP A 105 -4.56 -10.26 -1.00
CA ASP A 105 -5.70 -9.51 -1.52
C ASP A 105 -5.39 -8.00 -1.54
N VAL A 106 -4.75 -7.56 -2.64
CA VAL A 106 -4.37 -6.16 -2.84
C VAL A 106 -5.58 -5.24 -2.79
N ALA A 107 -6.73 -5.67 -3.34
CA ALA A 107 -7.93 -4.85 -3.41
C ALA A 107 -8.53 -4.64 -2.00
N GLY A 108 -8.67 -5.71 -1.22
CA GLY A 108 -9.18 -5.63 0.14
C GLY A 108 -8.23 -4.92 1.12
N GLU A 109 -6.91 -5.01 0.89
CA GLU A 109 -5.94 -4.21 1.64
C GLU A 109 -6.01 -2.73 1.27
N ALA A 110 -6.16 -2.40 -0.01
CA ALA A 110 -6.35 -1.03 -0.47
C ALA A 110 -7.63 -0.40 0.10
N ASP A 111 -8.71 -1.17 0.26
CA ASP A 111 -9.96 -0.69 0.88
C ASP A 111 -9.79 -0.21 2.34
N LYS A 112 -8.79 -0.75 3.05
CA LYS A 112 -8.45 -0.31 4.42
C LYS A 112 -7.66 0.99 4.44
N LEU A 113 -7.01 1.32 3.32
CA LEU A 113 -6.13 2.48 3.17
C LEU A 113 -6.78 3.64 2.42
N SER A 114 -7.80 3.32 1.63
CA SER A 114 -8.61 4.24 0.84
C SER A 114 -10.07 3.92 1.12
N THR A 115 -10.81 4.87 1.71
CA THR A 115 -12.24 4.67 1.91
C THR A 115 -12.96 4.50 0.56
N PRO A 116 -13.73 3.42 0.35
CA PRO A 116 -14.45 3.21 -0.89
C PRO A 116 -15.45 4.34 -1.13
N ASN A 117 -15.59 4.76 -2.39
CA ASN A 117 -16.66 5.66 -2.81
C ASN A 117 -18.01 4.92 -2.72
N VAL A 118 -18.59 4.83 -1.52
CA VAL A 118 -19.99 4.43 -1.38
C VAL A 118 -20.78 5.68 -1.73
N GLU A 119 -21.12 5.81 -3.01
CA GLU A 119 -22.05 6.83 -3.48
C GLU A 119 -23.26 6.81 -2.52
N PRO A 120 -23.55 7.89 -1.77
CA PRO A 120 -24.72 7.89 -0.91
C PRO A 120 -25.92 7.72 -1.83
N ALA A 121 -26.64 6.62 -1.64
CA ALA A 121 -27.88 6.32 -2.33
C ALA A 121 -28.69 7.61 -2.46
N ALA A 122 -29.03 7.97 -3.69
CA ALA A 122 -29.71 9.22 -4.01
C ALA A 122 -30.81 9.50 -2.97
N PRO A 123 -30.86 10.71 -2.38
CA PRO A 123 -31.89 11.02 -1.39
C PRO A 123 -33.27 10.77 -2.01
N PRO A 124 -34.24 10.23 -1.25
CA PRO A 124 -35.56 9.90 -1.79
C PRO A 124 -36.15 11.15 -2.44
N SER A 125 -36.58 10.99 -3.69
CA SER A 125 -37.17 12.03 -4.54
C SER A 125 -38.12 12.91 -3.74
N ARG A 126 -37.69 14.13 -3.41
CA ARG A 126 -38.51 15.10 -2.70
C ARG A 126 -39.74 15.38 -3.58
N PRO A 127 -40.99 15.26 -3.07
CA PRO A 127 -42.17 15.49 -3.88
C PRO A 127 -42.16 16.94 -4.37
N ARG A 128 -42.22 17.12 -5.70
CA ARG A 128 -42.34 18.44 -6.31
C ARG A 128 -43.72 18.98 -5.92
N SER A 129 -43.76 19.92 -4.97
CA SER A 129 -44.98 20.71 -4.72
C SER A 129 -45.29 21.51 -5.98
N GLY A 130 -46.40 21.17 -6.65
CA GLY A 130 -47.00 22.00 -7.68
C GLY A 130 -47.76 23.15 -7.01
N LEU A 131 -47.22 24.36 -7.12
CA LEU A 131 -47.96 25.61 -6.94
C LEU A 131 -48.25 26.16 -8.32
N ASP A 132 -49.29 25.62 -8.95
CA ASP A 132 -50.04 26.17 -10.08
C ASP A 132 -51.39 25.43 -10.01
N SER A 133 -52.49 26.01 -9.55
CA SER A 133 -53.23 27.03 -10.29
C SER A 133 -54.27 27.66 -9.35
N PHE A 134 -54.40 28.99 -9.41
CA PHE A 134 -55.59 29.74 -8.97
C PHE A 134 -56.66 29.72 -10.06
#